data_AF-A0A1F9MYE8-F1
#
_entry.id   AF-A0A1F9MYE8-F1
#
_cell.length_a   1.000
_cell.length_b   1.000
_cell.length_c   1.000
_cell.angle_alpha   90.00
_cell.angle_beta   90.00
_cell.angle_gamma   90.00
#
_symmetry.space_group_name_H-M   'P 1'
#
loop_
_entity.id
_entity.type
_entity.pdbx_description
1 polymer ?
#
loop_
_entity_poly.entity_id
_entity_poly.type
_entity_poly.pdbx_seq_one_letter_code
_entity_poly.pdbx_strand_id
1 'polypeptide(L)'
;MDFIKPAASSPAPGREVDSYCGSCKLELAHVIVAMDGSRIAKVQCNTCRKTHSHRGQQATNNTTTTAKTKPSPTRKTKSNLTHSEYDRLIGGRDISRATPYKITTCFTEKHVIDHPKFGLGVVIRILGDDKVEVGFPSGVKVLVHNRP
;
A
#
# COMPACT_ATOMS: atom_id res chain seq x y z
N MET A 1 -34.59 31.40 16.59
CA MET A 1 -34.69 30.31 15.61
C MET A 1 -33.62 29.30 15.94
N ASP A 2 -33.96 28.34 16.80
CA ASP A 2 -33.02 27.34 17.31
C ASP A 2 -32.72 26.33 16.20
N PHE A 3 -31.51 26.38 15.66
CA PHE A 3 -31.01 25.42 14.70
C PHE A 3 -30.89 24.06 15.40
N ILE A 4 -31.88 23.20 15.17
CA ILE A 4 -31.84 21.78 15.55
C ILE A 4 -30.60 21.18 14.89
N LYS A 5 -29.54 20.99 15.67
CA LYS A 5 -28.29 20.35 15.26
C LYS A 5 -28.61 18.85 15.12
N PRO A 6 -28.64 18.26 13.91
CA PRO A 6 -29.00 16.85 13.77
C PRO A 6 -27.94 16.00 14.48
N ALA A 7 -28.40 15.14 15.38
CA ALA A 7 -27.56 14.21 16.11
C ALA A 7 -26.77 13.34 15.12
N ALA A 8 -25.44 13.34 15.27
CA ALA A 8 -24.55 12.45 14.56
C ALA A 8 -24.96 11.00 14.88
N SER A 9 -25.73 10.42 13.96
CA SER A 9 -26.26 9.07 14.12
C SER A 9 -25.10 8.10 14.05
N SER A 10 -24.93 7.29 15.10
CA SER A 10 -23.91 6.26 15.12
C SER A 10 -24.02 5.38 13.87
N PRO A 11 -22.88 5.02 13.24
CA PRO A 11 -22.92 4.17 12.07
C PRO A 11 -23.56 2.84 12.44
N ALA A 12 -24.57 2.43 11.68
CA ALA A 12 -25.26 1.15 11.81
C ALA A 12 -25.50 0.59 10.40
N PRO A 13 -25.56 -0.74 10.21
CA PRO A 13 -25.93 -1.31 8.92
C PRO A 13 -27.29 -0.76 8.47
N GLY A 14 -27.39 -0.39 7.19
CA GLY A 14 -28.57 0.26 6.61
C GLY A 14 -28.62 1.77 6.77
N ARG A 15 -27.70 2.41 7.50
CA ARG A 15 -27.57 3.88 7.54
C ARG A 15 -26.73 4.40 6.37
N GLU A 16 -26.98 5.64 6.02
CA GLU A 16 -26.24 6.36 4.98
C GLU A 16 -24.99 7.04 5.57
N VAL A 17 -23.91 7.05 4.80
CA VAL A 17 -22.63 7.66 5.14
C VAL A 17 -21.98 8.22 3.87
N ASP A 18 -21.37 9.39 3.97
CA ASP A 18 -20.58 9.95 2.88
C ASP A 18 -19.24 9.23 2.75
N SER A 19 -18.92 8.77 1.53
CA SER A 19 -17.65 8.13 1.23
C SER A 19 -17.23 8.36 -0.21
N TYR A 20 -15.93 8.30 -0.45
CA TYR A 20 -15.38 8.40 -1.80
C TYR A 20 -15.59 7.12 -2.58
N CYS A 21 -16.37 7.19 -3.66
CA CYS A 21 -16.56 6.07 -4.54
C CYS A 21 -15.45 6.00 -5.59
N GLY A 22 -14.65 4.94 -5.59
CA GLY A 22 -13.61 4.74 -6.61
C GLY A 22 -14.15 4.53 -8.04
N SER A 23 -15.43 4.17 -8.21
CA SER A 23 -16.05 4.02 -9.52
C SER A 23 -16.68 5.32 -10.04
N CYS A 24 -17.36 6.09 -9.17
CA CYS A 24 -17.91 7.40 -9.54
C CYS A 24 -16.87 8.53 -9.51
N LYS A 25 -15.75 8.30 -8.81
CA LYS A 25 -14.68 9.28 -8.54
C LYS A 25 -15.16 10.55 -7.81
N LEU A 26 -16.23 10.41 -7.02
CA LEU A 26 -16.89 11.50 -6.29
C LEU A 26 -17.17 11.05 -4.85
N GLU A 27 -17.26 12.01 -3.94
CA GLU A 27 -17.80 11.83 -2.59
C GLU A 27 -19.33 11.86 -2.67
N LEU A 28 -19.96 10.74 -2.32
CA LEU A 28 -21.40 10.54 -2.48
C LEU A 28 -21.95 9.81 -1.25
N ALA A 29 -23.28 9.80 -1.12
CA ALA A 29 -23.97 8.98 -0.14
C ALA A 29 -23.85 7.49 -0.46
N HIS A 30 -23.46 6.71 0.54
CA HIS A 30 -23.38 5.26 0.50
C HIS A 30 -24.15 4.64 1.66
N VAL A 31 -24.72 3.46 1.47
CA VAL A 31 -25.35 2.69 2.56
C VAL A 31 -24.32 1.76 3.20
N ILE A 32 -24.29 1.69 4.53
CA ILE A 32 -23.46 0.75 5.28
C ILE A 32 -24.01 -0.67 5.10
N VAL A 33 -23.23 -1.55 4.49
CA VAL A 33 -23.60 -2.96 4.24
C VAL A 33 -23.02 -3.88 5.30
N ALA A 34 -21.84 -3.56 5.81
CA ALA A 34 -21.18 -4.35 6.84
C ALA A 34 -20.39 -3.45 7.80
N MET A 35 -20.43 -3.81 9.08
CA MET A 35 -19.60 -3.24 10.12
C MET A 35 -18.68 -4.31 10.70
N ASP A 36 -17.47 -3.91 11.07
CA ASP A 36 -16.48 -4.70 11.79
C ASP A 36 -16.34 -4.09 13.19
N GLY A 37 -17.09 -4.66 14.14
CA GLY A 37 -17.26 -4.08 15.47
C GLY A 37 -17.77 -2.64 15.40
N SER A 38 -16.92 -1.69 15.80
CA SER A 38 -17.24 -0.25 15.82
C SER A 38 -16.90 0.50 14.52
N ARG A 39 -16.33 -0.18 13.51
CA ARG A 39 -15.90 0.45 12.25
C ARG A 39 -16.75 0.01 11.08
N ILE A 40 -17.03 0.93 10.16
CA ILE A 40 -17.69 0.61 8.88
C ILE A 40 -16.71 -0.19 7.99
N ALA A 41 -17.06 -1.44 7.68
CA ALA A 41 -16.21 -2.33 6.88
C ALA A 41 -16.49 -2.19 5.37
N LYS A 42 -17.77 -2.21 4.98
CA LYS A 42 -18.21 -2.13 3.57
C LYS A 42 -19.40 -1.21 3.43
N VAL A 43 -19.40 -0.45 2.34
CA VAL A 43 -20.45 0.49 1.95
C VAL A 43 -20.86 0.24 0.50
N GLN A 44 -22.12 0.50 0.17
CA GLN A 44 -22.66 0.42 -1.19
C GLN A 44 -23.02 1.82 -1.68
N CYS A 45 -22.50 2.20 -2.84
CA CYS A 45 -22.79 3.50 -3.43
C CYS A 45 -24.25 3.61 -3.89
N ASN A 46 -24.94 4.69 -3.54
CA ASN A 46 -26.31 4.91 -4.00
C ASN A 46 -26.40 5.17 -5.50
N THR A 47 -25.35 5.73 -6.10
CA THR A 47 -25.31 6.06 -7.53
C THR A 47 -24.94 4.87 -8.40
N CYS A 48 -23.78 4.24 -8.16
CA CYS A 48 -23.31 3.13 -9.01
C CYS A 48 -23.66 1.74 -8.48
N ARG A 49 -24.33 1.65 -7.33
CA ARG A 49 -24.70 0.39 -6.64
C ARG A 49 -23.54 -0.56 -6.31
N LYS A 50 -22.28 -0.16 -6.53
CA LYS A 50 -21.10 -0.98 -6.25
C LYS A 50 -20.72 -0.94 -4.77
N THR A 51 -20.48 -2.11 -4.19
CA THR A 51 -19.98 -2.27 -2.82
C THR A 51 -18.47 -2.16 -2.77
N HIS A 52 -17.93 -1.36 -1.84
CA HIS A 52 -16.49 -1.23 -1.60
C HIS A 52 -16.21 -0.90 -0.13
N SER A 53 -14.94 -0.98 0.28
CA SER A 53 -14.52 -0.61 1.64
C SER A 53 -14.69 0.88 1.88
N HIS A 54 -15.21 1.26 3.04
CA HIS A 54 -15.36 2.66 3.43
C HIS A 54 -13.99 3.35 3.53
N ARG A 55 -13.86 4.52 2.91
CA ARG A 55 -12.60 5.30 2.86
C ARG A 55 -12.78 6.74 3.39
N GLY A 56 -13.87 7.00 4.11
CA GLY A 56 -14.12 8.30 4.72
C GLY A 56 -13.33 8.48 6.02
N GLN A 57 -12.99 9.73 6.34
CA GLN A 57 -12.44 10.09 7.63
C GLN A 57 -13.49 9.78 8.71
N GLN A 58 -13.38 8.65 9.39
CA GLN A 58 -14.06 8.50 10.67
C GLN A 58 -13.43 9.52 11.62
N ALA A 59 -14.17 10.59 11.89
CA ALA A 59 -13.84 11.56 12.92
C ALA A 59 -13.93 10.88 14.29
N THR A 60 -12.90 10.12 14.63
CA THR A 60 -12.62 9.74 16.02
C THR A 60 -11.46 10.60 16.48
N ASN A 61 -11.80 11.69 17.17
CA ASN A 61 -10.85 12.47 17.95
C ASN A 61 -10.05 11.55 18.88
N ASN A 62 -8.72 11.75 18.90
CA ASN A 62 -7.74 11.30 19.91
C ASN A 62 -7.60 9.78 20.08
N THR A 63 -6.42 9.16 20.20
CA THR A 63 -5.09 9.59 20.66
C THR A 63 -4.07 8.60 20.11
N THR A 64 -2.83 9.04 19.92
CA THR A 64 -1.59 8.25 20.02
C THR A 64 -1.75 7.05 20.96
N THR A 65 -1.38 5.83 20.55
CA THR A 65 -0.22 5.07 21.06
C THR A 65 -0.12 3.71 20.34
N THR A 66 1.11 3.25 20.31
CA THR A 66 1.72 2.02 19.81
C THR A 66 1.01 0.68 20.02
N ALA A 67 1.36 -0.21 19.09
CA ALA A 67 1.76 -1.61 19.29
C ALA A 67 0.71 -2.74 19.22
N LYS A 68 0.96 -3.56 18.20
CA LYS A 68 0.97 -5.03 18.16
C LYS A 68 -0.38 -5.73 17.97
N THR A 69 -0.62 -6.10 16.70
CA THR A 69 -1.28 -7.37 16.38
C THR A 69 -0.61 -8.04 15.18
N LYS A 70 -0.41 -9.34 15.32
CA LYS A 70 0.42 -10.30 14.55
C LYS A 70 0.28 -10.21 13.02
N PRO A 71 1.36 -10.48 12.25
CA PRO A 71 1.31 -10.46 10.79
C PRO A 71 0.71 -11.78 10.27
N SER A 72 -0.39 -11.67 9.53
CA SER A 72 -0.85 -12.66 8.55
C SER A 72 -0.80 -12.00 7.17
N PRO A 73 -0.47 -12.70 6.08
CA PRO A 73 0.35 -12.18 4.99
C PRO A 73 -0.49 -11.41 3.97
N THR A 74 -0.94 -10.22 4.32
CA THR A 74 -1.59 -9.32 3.38
C THR A 74 -0.58 -8.44 2.67
N ARG A 75 -0.33 -8.82 1.41
CA ARG A 75 -0.22 -7.93 0.25
C ARG A 75 0.73 -6.74 0.45
N LYS A 76 2.01 -7.01 0.21
CA LYS A 76 3.14 -6.07 0.17
C LYS A 76 2.71 -4.70 -0.34
N THR A 77 2.51 -3.80 0.61
CA THR A 77 2.51 -2.36 0.41
C THR A 77 3.76 -2.04 -0.39
N LYS A 78 3.59 -1.34 -1.51
CA LYS A 78 4.70 -0.74 -2.26
C LYS A 78 5.49 0.08 -1.24
N SER A 79 6.61 -0.45 -0.77
CA SER A 79 7.53 0.31 0.06
C SER A 79 8.09 1.39 -0.85
N ASN A 80 7.55 2.61 -0.71
CA ASN A 80 8.16 3.79 -1.26
C ASN A 80 9.51 3.93 -0.54
N LEU A 81 10.55 3.31 -1.13
CA LEU A 81 11.91 3.63 -0.75
C LEU A 81 12.08 5.11 -1.01
N THR A 82 12.40 5.88 0.02
CA THR A 82 12.68 7.29 -0.15
C THR A 82 14.02 7.47 -0.87
N HIS A 83 14.21 8.59 -1.56
CA HIS A 83 15.48 8.88 -2.25
C HIS A 83 16.67 8.83 -1.26
N SER A 84 16.50 9.33 -0.04
CA SER A 84 17.52 9.28 1.01
C SER A 84 17.88 7.85 1.44
N GLU A 85 16.95 6.90 1.39
CA GLU A 85 17.26 5.49 1.65
C GLU A 85 17.99 4.84 0.48
N TYR A 86 17.63 5.19 -0.76
CA TYR A 86 18.37 4.75 -1.93
C TYR A 86 19.82 5.21 -1.90
N ASP A 87 20.05 6.49 -1.58
CA ASP A 87 21.38 7.08 -1.47
C ASP A 87 22.25 6.34 -0.44
N ARG A 88 21.68 5.96 0.70
CA ARG A 88 22.36 5.13 1.70
C ARG A 88 22.65 3.70 1.23
N LEU A 89 21.77 3.11 0.42
CA LEU A 89 21.98 1.76 -0.12
C LEU A 89 23.11 1.73 -1.15
N ILE A 90 23.21 2.78 -1.98
CA ILE A 90 24.23 2.89 -3.03
C ILE A 90 25.55 3.48 -2.52
N GLY A 91 25.53 4.33 -1.50
CA GLY A 91 26.65 5.15 -0.96
C GLY A 91 27.84 4.39 -0.34
N GLY A 92 27.98 3.10 -0.63
CA GLY A 92 29.16 2.30 -0.30
C GLY A 92 29.25 1.04 -1.16
N ARG A 93 28.52 0.99 -2.27
CA ARG A 93 28.54 -0.14 -3.22
C ARG A 93 29.38 0.24 -4.42
N ASP A 94 30.18 -0.73 -4.85
CA ASP A 94 30.95 -0.60 -6.07
C ASP A 94 30.01 -0.73 -7.28
N ILE A 95 29.76 0.40 -7.95
CA ILE A 95 28.87 0.48 -9.12
C ILE A 95 29.46 -0.32 -10.29
N SER A 96 30.78 -0.51 -10.35
CA SER A 96 31.45 -1.32 -11.38
C SER A 96 31.11 -2.80 -11.29
N ARG A 97 30.59 -3.27 -10.14
CA ARG A 97 30.08 -4.63 -9.95
C ARG A 97 28.61 -4.79 -10.36
N ALA A 98 27.99 -3.76 -10.96
CA ALA A 98 26.63 -3.83 -11.47
C ALA A 98 26.53 -4.91 -12.55
N THR A 99 25.71 -5.93 -12.28
CA THR A 99 25.44 -7.00 -13.24
C THR A 99 24.18 -6.65 -14.03
N PRO A 100 24.18 -6.77 -15.37
CA PRO A 100 22.97 -6.51 -16.16
C PRO A 100 21.86 -7.48 -15.76
N TYR A 101 20.66 -6.95 -15.58
CA TYR A 101 19.50 -7.75 -15.20
C TYR A 101 19.16 -8.76 -16.29
N LYS A 102 19.20 -10.05 -15.92
CA LYS A 102 18.70 -11.17 -16.71
C LYS A 102 17.89 -12.09 -15.82
N ILE A 103 16.78 -12.57 -16.35
CA ILE A 103 15.86 -13.44 -15.63
C ILE A 103 16.51 -14.80 -15.30
N THR A 104 17.46 -15.24 -16.13
CA THR A 104 18.21 -16.51 -15.96
C THR A 104 19.32 -16.43 -14.92
N THR A 105 19.73 -15.23 -14.52
CA THR A 105 20.86 -15.04 -13.59
C THR A 105 20.36 -15.15 -12.15
N CYS A 106 21.17 -15.75 -11.27
CA CYS A 106 20.90 -15.77 -9.84
C CYS A 106 21.45 -14.51 -9.18
N PHE A 107 20.62 -13.82 -8.39
CA PHE A 107 21.04 -12.64 -7.63
C PHE A 107 21.01 -12.93 -6.13
N THR A 108 22.02 -12.45 -5.42
CA THR A 108 22.12 -12.56 -3.95
C THR A 108 21.86 -11.21 -3.29
N GLU A 109 21.63 -11.21 -1.98
CA GLU A 109 21.48 -9.97 -1.21
C GLU A 109 22.72 -9.07 -1.38
N LYS A 110 22.51 -7.75 -1.37
CA LYS A 110 23.55 -6.71 -1.52
C LYS A 110 24.19 -6.63 -2.91
N HIS A 111 23.78 -7.44 -3.88
CA HIS A 111 24.26 -7.35 -5.25
C HIS A 111 23.72 -6.11 -5.95
N VAL A 112 24.54 -5.49 -6.81
CA VAL A 112 24.12 -4.36 -7.65
C VAL A 112 23.67 -4.90 -9.00
N ILE A 113 22.51 -4.43 -9.45
CA ILE A 113 21.84 -4.83 -10.69
C ILE A 113 21.66 -3.59 -11.56
N ASP A 114 22.04 -3.68 -12.83
CA ASP A 114 21.68 -2.68 -13.83
C ASP A 114 20.44 -3.14 -14.61
N HIS A 115 19.33 -2.42 -14.47
CA HIS A 115 18.07 -2.76 -15.12
C HIS A 115 17.72 -1.71 -16.19
N PRO A 116 17.45 -2.10 -17.45
CA PRO A 116 17.30 -1.15 -18.57
C PRO A 116 16.20 -0.10 -18.37
N LYS A 117 15.11 -0.46 -17.66
CA LYS A 117 13.99 0.47 -17.36
C LYS A 117 14.15 1.28 -16.07
N PHE A 118 14.92 0.78 -15.11
CA PHE A 118 14.91 1.31 -13.74
C PHE A 118 16.26 1.86 -13.30
N GLY A 119 17.31 1.64 -14.11
CA GLY A 119 18.68 1.99 -13.81
C GLY A 119 19.30 1.04 -12.80
N LEU A 120 20.26 1.57 -12.06
CA LEU A 120 20.99 0.86 -11.03
C LEU A 120 20.09 0.59 -9.83
N GLY A 121 20.12 -0.63 -9.34
CA GLY A 121 19.42 -1.05 -8.14
C GLY A 121 20.25 -1.99 -7.29
N VAL A 122 19.97 -2.01 -5.99
CA VAL A 122 20.66 -2.88 -5.03
C VAL A 122 19.66 -3.90 -4.50
N VAL A 123 20.02 -5.19 -4.53
CA VAL A 123 19.20 -6.25 -3.94
C VAL A 123 19.16 -6.03 -2.43
N ILE A 124 17.97 -5.73 -1.93
CA ILE A 124 17.70 -5.50 -0.50
C ILE A 124 17.53 -6.85 0.20
N ARG A 125 16.77 -7.77 -0.42
CA ARG A 125 16.47 -9.09 0.13
C ARG A 125 15.99 -10.07 -0.94
N ILE A 126 16.10 -11.36 -0.64
CA ILE A 126 15.59 -12.46 -1.47
C ILE A 126 14.17 -12.83 -1.00
N LEU A 127 13.24 -13.01 -1.93
CA LEU A 127 11.81 -13.29 -1.74
C LEU A 127 11.47 -14.70 -2.26
N GLY A 128 12.02 -15.73 -1.63
CA GLY A 128 11.93 -17.10 -2.12
C GLY A 128 12.94 -17.38 -3.25
N ASP A 129 12.76 -18.47 -3.99
CA ASP A 129 13.79 -18.99 -4.90
C ASP A 129 13.88 -18.25 -6.25
N ASP A 130 12.80 -17.61 -6.69
CA ASP A 130 12.70 -16.98 -8.02
C ASP A 130 12.50 -15.47 -7.97
N LYS A 131 12.45 -14.85 -6.79
CA LYS A 131 12.12 -13.42 -6.67
C LYS A 131 13.10 -12.73 -5.75
N VAL A 132 13.49 -11.52 -6.14
CA VAL A 132 14.33 -10.64 -5.33
C VAL A 132 13.68 -9.27 -5.22
N GLU A 133 13.89 -8.62 -4.09
CA GLU A 133 13.46 -7.25 -3.88
C GLU A 133 14.67 -6.33 -4.01
N VAL A 134 14.54 -5.35 -4.91
CA VAL A 134 15.63 -4.49 -5.37
C VAL A 134 15.22 -3.04 -5.17
N GLY A 135 16.08 -2.29 -4.48
CA GLY A 135 15.91 -0.85 -4.27
C GLY A 135 16.43 -0.08 -5.47
N PHE A 136 15.56 0.68 -6.12
CA PHE A 136 15.89 1.60 -7.21
C PHE A 136 15.68 3.05 -6.76
N PRO A 137 16.19 4.05 -7.52
CA PRO A 137 15.88 5.47 -7.26
C PRO A 137 14.37 5.74 -7.29
N SER A 138 13.64 5.01 -8.13
CA SER A 138 12.18 5.07 -8.25
C SER A 138 11.40 4.39 -7.12
N GLY A 139 12.08 3.77 -6.15
CA GLY A 139 11.48 2.97 -5.09
C GLY A 139 11.82 1.47 -5.18
N VAL A 140 11.24 0.68 -4.27
CA VAL A 140 11.46 -0.77 -4.23
C VAL A 140 10.68 -1.48 -5.33
N LYS A 141 11.33 -2.41 -6.03
CA LYS A 141 10.68 -3.31 -6.98
C LYS A 141 11.03 -4.76 -6.71
N VAL A 142 10.07 -5.65 -6.96
CA VAL A 142 10.31 -7.08 -6.98
C VAL A 142 10.65 -7.50 -8.41
N LEU A 143 11.79 -8.14 -8.58
CA LEU A 143 12.25 -8.70 -9.84
C LEU A 143 12.27 -10.23 -9.76
N VAL A 144 12.20 -10.87 -10.92
CA VAL A 144 12.28 -12.33 -11.05
C VAL A 144 13.71 -12.69 -11.42
N HIS A 145 14.22 -13.78 -10.85
CA HIS A 145 15.55 -14.30 -11.15
C HIS A 145 15.52 -15.82 -11.18
N ASN A 146 16.62 -16.45 -11.60
CA ASN A 146 16.77 -17.91 -11.61
C ASN A 146 15.66 -18.67 -12.38
N ARG A 147 15.07 -18.06 -13.42
CA ARG A 147 14.11 -18.76 -14.28
C ARG A 147 14.82 -19.30 -15.52
N PRO A 148 14.73 -20.61 -15.81
CA PRO A 148 15.30 -21.20 -17.03
C PRO A 148 14.54 -20.75 -18.29
#